data_AF-A0A6P5S6K5-F1
#
_entry.id   AF-A0A6P5S6K5-F1
#
_cell.length_a   1.000
_cell.length_b   1.000
_cell.length_c   1.000
_cell.angle_alpha   90.00
_cell.angle_beta   90.00
_cell.angle_gamma   90.00
#
_symmetry.space_group_name_H-M   'P 1'
#
loop_
_entity.id
_entity.type
_entity.pdbx_description
1 polymer ?
#
loop_
_entity_poly.entity_id
_entity_poly.type
_entity_poly.pdbx_seq_one_letter_code
_entity_poly.pdbx_strand_id
1 'polypeptide(L)'
;MDLMKATYSALVVLAKLYIKLMFSNFEFDGKVNPTFVEGEFKLPLSSIRAYLKEPITPRLVHVGSAGVTRPDRPGLDLSKQPLAVRLNKELDFILTFKLKLGEDLIRESGIPCTIVRPCALTEEPARADLIFDQGDNITGKISREEVAQICVAALERPYASGKTFEVKSVVPFSEPFTVDPQNPTPIYFHFHLR
;
A
#
# COMPACT_ATOMS: atom_id res chain seq x y z
N MET A 1 -14.89 38.01 -23.39
CA MET A 1 -13.57 37.84 -22.73
C MET A 1 -13.13 36.43 -22.99
N ASP A 2 -12.30 36.23 -24.02
CA ASP A 2 -11.74 34.93 -24.36
C ASP A 2 -10.73 34.53 -23.27
N LEU A 3 -11.06 33.45 -22.54
CA LEU A 3 -10.10 32.78 -21.67
C LEU A 3 -9.07 32.07 -22.56
N MET A 4 -7.84 32.60 -22.63
CA MET A 4 -6.71 31.81 -23.12
C MET A 4 -6.50 30.60 -22.19
N LYS A 5 -6.86 29.42 -22.68
CA LYS A 5 -6.46 28.14 -22.06
C LYS A 5 -5.05 27.81 -22.51
N ALA A 6 -4.05 28.14 -21.71
CA ALA A 6 -2.70 27.63 -21.91
C ALA A 6 -2.55 26.31 -21.14
N THR A 7 -2.31 25.21 -21.86
CA THR A 7 -2.00 23.90 -21.27
C THR A 7 -0.49 23.75 -21.29
N TYR A 8 0.17 23.70 -20.12
CA TYR A 8 1.61 23.47 -20.03
C TYR A 8 1.85 22.06 -19.46
N SER A 9 2.60 21.25 -20.20
CA SER A 9 3.07 19.93 -19.77
C SER A 9 4.59 19.98 -19.60
N ALA A 10 5.08 19.79 -18.37
CA ALA A 10 6.51 19.71 -18.06
C ALA A 10 6.90 18.27 -17.68
N LEU A 11 7.98 17.77 -18.28
CA LEU A 11 8.58 16.46 -18.00
C LEU A 11 9.81 16.68 -17.11
N VAL A 12 9.86 16.09 -15.90
CA VAL A 12 11.00 16.23 -14.98
C VAL A 12 11.34 14.89 -14.32
N VAL A 13 12.61 14.49 -14.38
CA VAL A 13 13.17 13.28 -13.75
C VAL A 13 13.98 13.67 -12.49
N LEU A 14 13.87 12.85 -11.44
CA LEU A 14 14.06 13.15 -10.01
C LEU A 14 15.48 13.49 -9.50
N ALA A 15 15.52 14.35 -8.47
CA ALA A 15 16.17 14.05 -7.17
C ALA A 15 15.65 14.93 -5.99
N LYS A 16 15.19 16.17 -6.22
CA LYS A 16 14.49 17.00 -5.21
C LYS A 16 13.46 17.88 -5.91
N LEU A 17 12.19 17.80 -5.52
CA LEU A 17 11.13 18.62 -6.10
C LEU A 17 10.92 19.87 -5.23
N TYR A 18 11.36 21.04 -5.71
CA TYR A 18 10.95 22.33 -5.19
C TYR A 18 10.22 23.06 -6.32
N ILE A 19 8.89 23.12 -6.25
CA ILE A 19 8.07 23.88 -7.21
C ILE A 19 7.71 25.21 -6.56
N LYS A 20 8.22 26.30 -7.15
CA LYS A 20 7.80 27.66 -6.83
C LYS A 20 7.03 28.23 -8.02
N LEU A 21 5.73 28.41 -7.86
CA LEU A 21 4.90 29.19 -8.77
C LEU A 21 4.88 30.63 -8.28
N MET A 22 5.31 31.57 -9.11
CA MET A 22 5.41 32.98 -8.74
C MET A 22 4.86 33.83 -9.89
N PHE A 23 3.82 34.61 -9.61
CA PHE A 23 3.39 35.70 -10.49
C PHE A 23 4.24 36.92 -10.11
N SER A 24 5.15 37.33 -11.00
CA SER A 24 6.24 38.25 -10.69
C SER A 24 6.23 39.47 -11.60
N ASN A 25 6.46 40.65 -11.02
CA ASN A 25 6.68 41.91 -11.73
C ASN A 25 8.04 41.93 -12.44
N PHE A 26 8.89 40.92 -12.18
CA PHE A 26 10.22 40.74 -12.74
C PHE A 26 10.36 39.40 -13.44
N GLU A 27 11.07 39.41 -14.57
CA GLU A 27 11.53 38.23 -15.31
C GLU A 27 12.69 37.51 -14.61
N PHE A 28 13.02 36.32 -15.08
CA PHE A 28 14.13 35.51 -14.55
C PHE A 28 15.50 36.20 -14.65
N ASP A 29 15.66 37.13 -15.60
CA ASP A 29 16.86 37.94 -15.77
C ASP A 29 16.87 39.21 -14.88
N GLY A 30 15.87 39.36 -14.00
CA GLY A 30 15.71 40.48 -13.07
C GLY A 30 15.18 41.76 -13.72
N LYS A 31 14.83 41.75 -15.02
CA LYS A 31 14.19 42.89 -15.67
C LYS A 31 12.71 42.95 -15.37
N VAL A 32 12.10 44.13 -15.55
CA VAL A 32 10.66 44.30 -15.38
C VAL A 32 9.91 43.49 -16.44
N ASN A 33 8.92 42.71 -16.02
CA ASN A 33 8.06 41.95 -16.93
C ASN A 33 7.08 42.91 -17.62
N PRO A 34 7.22 43.17 -18.93
CA PRO A 34 6.39 44.14 -19.65
C PRO A 34 4.93 43.66 -19.85
N THR A 35 4.65 42.39 -19.59
CA THR A 35 3.32 41.78 -19.69
C THR A 35 2.63 41.63 -18.34
N PHE A 36 3.26 42.08 -17.25
CA PHE A 36 2.65 42.06 -15.93
C PHE A 36 1.45 43.01 -15.87
N VAL A 37 0.33 42.50 -15.34
CA VAL A 37 -0.89 43.27 -15.12
C VAL A 37 -1.38 42.99 -13.72
N GLU A 38 -1.67 44.06 -12.96
CA GLU A 38 -2.29 43.95 -11.65
C GLU A 38 -3.75 43.50 -11.78
N GLY A 39 -4.16 42.51 -10.96
CA GLY A 39 -5.52 41.99 -10.98
C GLY A 39 -5.69 40.76 -10.11
N GLU A 40 -6.93 40.27 -10.01
CA GLU A 40 -7.21 38.99 -9.34
C GLU A 40 -6.56 37.84 -10.12
N PHE A 41 -5.55 37.21 -9.51
CA PHE A 41 -4.94 36.00 -10.05
C PHE A 41 -5.53 34.76 -9.38
N LYS A 42 -6.05 33.82 -10.18
CA LYS A 42 -6.46 32.49 -9.73
C LYS A 42 -5.83 31.45 -10.64
N LEU A 43 -5.05 30.54 -10.06
CA LEU A 43 -4.51 29.37 -10.75
C LEU A 43 -5.26 28.12 -10.25
N PRO A 44 -6.37 27.72 -10.90
CA PRO A 44 -7.04 26.47 -10.56
C PRO A 44 -6.14 25.30 -10.99
N LEU A 45 -5.53 24.63 -10.01
CA LEU A 45 -4.76 23.41 -10.22
C LEU A 45 -5.68 22.20 -10.08
N SER A 46 -5.68 21.31 -11.08
CA SER A 46 -6.45 20.06 -11.03
C SER A 46 -5.67 18.91 -10.38
N SER A 47 -4.38 18.77 -10.67
CA SER A 47 -3.48 17.83 -9.99
C SER A 47 -2.00 18.15 -10.25
N ILE A 48 -1.13 17.71 -9.34
CA ILE A 48 0.32 17.65 -9.54
C ILE A 48 0.71 16.17 -9.44
N ARG A 49 1.42 15.65 -10.45
CA ARG A 49 1.85 14.24 -10.48
C ARG A 49 3.34 14.15 -10.79
N ALA A 50 4.06 13.32 -10.04
CA ALA A 50 5.40 12.89 -10.43
C ALA A 50 5.27 11.71 -11.39
N TYR A 51 5.92 11.78 -12.56
CA TYR A 51 5.94 10.67 -13.50
C TYR A 51 6.85 9.57 -12.96
N LEU A 52 6.27 8.43 -12.64
CA LEU A 52 7.01 7.23 -12.27
C LEU A 52 7.41 6.49 -13.55
N LYS A 53 8.67 6.03 -13.62
CA LYS A 53 9.14 5.25 -14.76
C LYS A 53 8.45 3.89 -14.77
N GLU A 54 7.79 3.56 -15.87
CA GLU A 54 7.18 2.24 -16.06
C GLU A 54 8.25 1.14 -16.19
N PRO A 55 8.02 -0.07 -15.65
CA PRO A 55 6.82 -0.49 -14.93
C PRO A 55 6.79 0.04 -13.48
N ILE A 56 5.65 0.59 -13.04
CA ILE A 56 5.49 1.10 -11.67
C ILE A 56 5.49 -0.05 -10.67
N THR A 57 6.52 -0.11 -9.82
CA THR A 57 6.52 -0.99 -8.64
C THR A 57 6.09 -0.23 -7.38
N PRO A 58 5.59 -0.93 -6.34
CA PRO A 58 5.25 -0.33 -5.06
C PRO A 58 6.40 0.51 -4.51
N ARG A 59 6.06 1.71 -4.03
CA ARG A 59 6.97 2.60 -3.29
C ARG A 59 6.83 2.45 -1.79
N LEU A 60 5.71 1.87 -1.35
CA LEU A 60 5.40 1.59 0.03
C LEU A 60 4.79 0.19 0.13
N VAL A 61 5.26 -0.62 1.08
CA VAL A 61 4.58 -1.85 1.47
C VAL A 61 4.11 -1.69 2.90
N HIS A 62 2.81 -1.81 3.11
CA HIS A 62 2.19 -1.69 4.41
C HIS A 62 1.79 -3.08 4.92
N VAL A 63 2.25 -3.41 6.13
CA VAL A 63 1.83 -4.63 6.83
C VAL A 63 0.57 -4.30 7.64
N GLY A 64 -0.58 -4.70 7.08
CA GLY A 64 -1.88 -4.65 7.72
C GLY A 64 -2.13 -5.88 8.60
N SER A 65 -3.38 -6.34 8.62
CA SER A 65 -3.76 -7.58 9.31
C SER A 65 -4.93 -8.23 8.60
N ALA A 66 -4.96 -9.55 8.52
CA ALA A 66 -6.20 -10.24 8.20
C ALA A 66 -7.24 -9.95 9.31
N GLY A 67 -8.50 -9.90 8.93
CA GLY A 67 -9.62 -9.60 9.81
C GLY A 67 -9.99 -8.13 9.92
N VAL A 68 -9.26 -7.20 9.30
CA VAL A 68 -9.50 -5.75 9.45
C VAL A 68 -10.87 -5.29 8.95
N THR A 69 -11.48 -6.00 8.00
CA THR A 69 -12.81 -5.66 7.46
C THR A 69 -13.94 -6.51 8.05
N ARG A 70 -13.62 -7.51 8.88
CA ARG A 70 -14.59 -8.46 9.44
C ARG A 70 -15.46 -7.91 10.56
N PRO A 71 -14.96 -7.06 11.49
CA PRO A 71 -15.79 -6.51 12.56
C PRO A 71 -17.04 -5.77 12.06
N ASP A 72 -16.94 -5.11 10.90
CA ASP A 72 -18.01 -4.30 10.32
C ASP A 72 -18.81 -5.06 9.24
N ARG A 73 -18.53 -6.36 9.01
CA ARG A 73 -19.17 -7.14 7.93
C ARG A 73 -20.55 -7.66 8.38
N PRO A 74 -21.65 -7.27 7.70
CA PRO A 74 -22.99 -7.70 8.08
C PRO A 74 -23.18 -9.22 7.90
N GLY A 75 -23.84 -9.86 8.86
CA GLY A 75 -24.15 -11.30 8.82
C GLY A 75 -22.99 -12.23 9.17
N LEU A 76 -21.85 -11.70 9.64
CA LEU A 76 -20.71 -12.52 10.06
C LEU A 76 -20.93 -13.10 11.47
N ASP A 77 -20.83 -14.42 11.59
CA ASP A 77 -20.85 -15.11 12.88
C ASP A 77 -19.53 -14.86 13.64
N LEU A 78 -19.56 -13.89 14.56
CA LEU A 78 -18.40 -13.50 15.36
C LEU A 78 -17.87 -14.66 16.22
N SER A 79 -18.72 -15.60 16.65
CA SER A 79 -18.29 -16.69 17.54
C SER A 79 -17.23 -17.61 16.91
N LYS A 80 -17.24 -17.71 15.57
CA LYS A 80 -16.32 -18.52 14.77
C LYS A 80 -15.09 -17.74 14.27
N GLN A 81 -14.98 -16.45 14.59
CA GLN A 81 -13.87 -15.61 14.15
C GLN A 81 -12.68 -15.70 15.12
N PRO A 82 -11.46 -15.34 14.65
CA PRO A 82 -10.29 -15.20 15.50
C PRO A 82 -10.53 -14.21 16.66
N LEU A 83 -9.83 -14.41 17.78
CA LEU A 83 -9.97 -13.58 18.99
C LEU A 83 -9.81 -12.09 18.70
N ALA A 84 -8.88 -11.70 17.81
CA ALA A 84 -8.67 -10.30 17.44
C ALA A 84 -9.91 -9.64 16.81
N VAL A 85 -10.71 -10.39 16.05
CA VAL A 85 -11.96 -9.91 15.44
C VAL A 85 -13.08 -9.86 16.47
N ARG A 86 -13.17 -10.91 17.31
CA ARG A 86 -14.18 -11.03 18.37
C ARG A 86 -14.06 -9.96 19.43
N LEU A 87 -12.83 -9.71 19.86
CA LEU A 87 -12.51 -8.84 20.98
C LEU A 87 -12.00 -7.49 20.48
N ASN A 88 -12.31 -7.07 19.25
CA ASN A 88 -11.77 -5.84 18.67
C ASN A 88 -12.03 -4.62 19.57
N LYS A 89 -13.22 -4.53 20.19
CA LYS A 89 -13.55 -3.45 21.14
C LYS A 89 -12.73 -3.50 22.44
N GLU A 90 -12.41 -4.71 22.92
CA GLU A 90 -11.62 -4.93 24.14
C GLU A 90 -10.12 -4.78 23.88
N LEU A 91 -9.70 -4.96 22.63
CA LEU A 91 -8.35 -4.70 22.13
C LEU A 91 -8.21 -3.26 21.58
N ASP A 92 -8.94 -2.31 22.16
CA ASP A 92 -8.91 -0.89 21.82
C ASP A 92 -9.06 -0.58 20.31
N PHE A 93 -9.93 -1.32 19.63
CA PHE A 93 -10.23 -1.16 18.21
C PHE A 93 -9.01 -1.30 17.29
N ILE A 94 -8.01 -2.09 17.68
CA ILE A 94 -6.76 -2.26 16.94
C ILE A 94 -6.95 -2.60 15.45
N LEU A 95 -7.95 -3.40 15.09
CA LEU A 95 -8.22 -3.74 13.69
C LEU A 95 -8.85 -2.55 12.93
N THR A 96 -9.70 -1.79 13.60
CA THR A 96 -10.31 -0.57 13.04
C THR A 96 -9.24 0.49 12.80
N PHE A 97 -8.27 0.64 13.71
CA PHE A 97 -7.13 1.54 13.51
C PHE A 97 -6.26 1.11 12.33
N LYS A 98 -5.93 -0.18 12.21
CA LYS A 98 -5.18 -0.72 11.07
C LYS A 98 -5.91 -0.48 9.74
N LEU A 99 -7.23 -0.64 9.70
CA LEU A 99 -8.01 -0.34 8.49
C LEU A 99 -8.03 1.15 8.18
N LYS A 100 -8.58 1.96 9.10
CA LYS A 100 -8.94 3.36 8.82
C LYS A 100 -7.74 4.30 8.82
N LEU A 101 -6.87 4.19 9.83
CA LEU A 101 -5.68 5.05 9.92
C LEU A 101 -4.47 4.48 9.18
N GLY A 102 -4.41 3.16 9.01
CA GLY A 102 -3.31 2.51 8.28
C GLY A 102 -3.62 2.42 6.79
N GLU A 103 -4.51 1.51 6.43
CA GLU A 103 -4.73 1.15 5.04
C GLU A 103 -5.45 2.21 4.22
N ASP A 104 -6.51 2.82 4.74
CA ASP A 104 -7.33 3.77 3.97
C ASP A 104 -6.57 5.07 3.68
N LEU A 105 -5.84 5.63 4.66
CA LEU A 105 -4.98 6.80 4.44
C LEU A 105 -3.88 6.53 3.41
N ILE A 106 -3.29 5.33 3.43
CA ILE A 106 -2.29 4.95 2.44
C ILE A 106 -2.91 4.84 1.04
N ARG A 107 -4.12 4.29 0.91
CA ARG A 107 -4.85 4.26 -0.37
C ARG A 107 -5.18 5.66 -0.88
N GLU A 108 -5.66 6.53 0.01
CA GLU A 108 -6.00 7.93 -0.32
C GLU A 108 -4.78 8.76 -0.71
N SER A 109 -3.59 8.42 -0.21
CA SER A 109 -2.33 9.13 -0.54
C SER A 109 -1.97 9.09 -2.04
N GLY A 110 -2.51 8.12 -2.79
CA GLY A 110 -2.17 7.92 -4.20
C GLY A 110 -0.74 7.41 -4.44
N ILE A 111 0.01 7.11 -3.38
CA ILE A 111 1.33 6.48 -3.48
C ILE A 111 1.13 5.04 -3.95
N PRO A 112 1.84 4.58 -5.02
CA PRO A 112 1.81 3.18 -5.41
C PRO A 112 2.26 2.32 -4.23
N CYS A 113 1.34 1.50 -3.73
CA CYS A 113 1.56 0.74 -2.52
C CYS A 113 1.04 -0.68 -2.64
N THR A 114 1.55 -1.55 -1.78
CA THR A 114 1.01 -2.89 -1.56
C THR A 114 0.62 -3.02 -0.10
N ILE A 115 -0.56 -3.58 0.16
CA ILE A 115 -1.03 -3.86 1.51
C ILE A 115 -1.02 -5.38 1.70
N VAL A 116 -0.18 -5.84 2.62
CA VAL A 116 -0.05 -7.25 2.99
C VAL A 116 -0.79 -7.47 4.30
N ARG A 117 -1.81 -8.33 4.29
CA ARG A 117 -2.63 -8.66 5.46
C ARG A 117 -2.30 -10.07 5.95
N PRO A 118 -1.24 -10.24 6.77
CA PRO A 118 -0.91 -11.55 7.29
C PRO A 118 -2.02 -12.07 8.22
N CYS A 119 -2.21 -13.39 8.23
CA CYS A 119 -2.97 -14.08 9.28
C CYS A 119 -2.16 -14.12 10.60
N ALA A 120 -2.51 -14.99 11.54
CA ALA A 120 -1.87 -15.03 12.85
C ALA A 120 -0.34 -15.26 12.72
N LEU A 121 0.45 -14.38 13.31
CA LEU A 121 1.91 -14.43 13.21
C LEU A 121 2.48 -15.50 14.16
N THR A 122 3.49 -16.25 13.68
CA THR A 122 4.25 -17.22 14.49
C THR A 122 5.75 -16.97 14.39
N GLU A 123 6.52 -17.49 15.36
CA GLU A 123 8.00 -17.55 15.33
C GLU A 123 8.51 -18.85 14.68
N GLU A 124 7.65 -19.53 13.92
CA GLU A 124 8.03 -20.74 13.18
C GLU A 124 9.02 -20.39 12.06
N PRO A 125 9.87 -21.32 11.63
CA PRO A 125 10.79 -21.04 10.53
C PRO A 125 10.02 -20.73 9.23
N ALA A 126 10.60 -19.90 8.36
CA ALA A 126 10.07 -19.74 7.01
C ALA A 126 10.14 -21.04 6.19
N ARG A 127 9.49 -21.02 5.01
CA ARG A 127 9.48 -22.02 3.90
C ARG A 127 8.25 -22.91 3.86
N ALA A 128 7.19 -22.56 4.57
CA ALA A 128 5.90 -23.20 4.35
C ALA A 128 5.30 -22.73 3.02
N ASP A 129 4.53 -23.59 2.34
CA ASP A 129 3.76 -23.15 1.20
C ASP A 129 2.71 -22.12 1.63
N LEU A 130 2.48 -21.13 0.78
CA LEU A 130 1.64 -19.97 1.10
C LEU A 130 0.38 -19.93 0.24
N ILE A 131 -0.73 -19.57 0.88
CA ILE A 131 -2.01 -19.31 0.24
C ILE A 131 -2.28 -17.81 0.32
N PHE A 132 -2.57 -17.21 -0.82
CA PHE A 132 -2.95 -15.80 -0.95
C PHE A 132 -4.43 -15.70 -1.33
N ASP A 133 -5.12 -14.70 -0.79
CA ASP A 133 -6.51 -14.42 -1.15
C ASP A 133 -6.81 -12.91 -1.02
N GLN A 134 -7.96 -12.47 -1.53
CA GLN A 134 -8.43 -11.09 -1.40
C GLN A 134 -9.86 -11.06 -0.83
N GLY A 135 -10.13 -10.09 0.04
CA GLY A 135 -11.49 -9.83 0.55
C GLY A 135 -11.76 -10.31 1.97
N ASP A 136 -10.71 -10.59 2.74
CA ASP A 136 -10.74 -10.91 4.16
C ASP A 136 -11.47 -12.21 4.49
N ASN A 137 -11.15 -13.25 3.72
CA ASN A 137 -11.87 -14.53 3.74
C ASN A 137 -11.07 -15.68 4.35
N ILE A 138 -9.74 -15.57 4.44
CA ILE A 138 -8.89 -16.67 4.91
C ILE A 138 -8.51 -16.53 6.40
N THR A 139 -8.44 -17.66 7.10
CA THR A 139 -7.88 -17.75 8.45
C THR A 139 -6.76 -18.79 8.49
N GLY A 140 -5.77 -18.56 9.34
CA GLY A 140 -4.61 -19.43 9.48
C GLY A 140 -3.50 -18.75 10.27
N LYS A 141 -2.28 -19.24 10.04
CA LYS A 141 -1.04 -18.67 10.59
C LYS A 141 0.01 -18.46 9.51
N ILE A 142 1.04 -17.68 9.81
CA ILE A 142 2.21 -17.46 8.95
C ILE A 142 3.41 -17.04 9.80
N SER A 143 4.63 -17.43 9.39
CA SER A 143 5.85 -16.94 10.07
C SER A 143 6.06 -15.46 9.82
N ARG A 144 6.62 -14.76 10.81
CA ARG A 144 7.15 -13.41 10.62
C ARG A 144 8.22 -13.33 9.54
N GLU A 145 9.03 -14.38 9.38
CA GLU A 145 10.07 -14.43 8.36
C GLU A 145 9.47 -14.45 6.95
N GLU A 146 8.38 -15.20 6.72
CA GLU A 146 7.68 -15.21 5.43
C GLU A 146 7.04 -13.86 5.11
N VAL A 147 6.43 -13.21 6.10
CA VAL A 147 5.87 -11.87 5.92
C VAL A 147 6.97 -10.88 5.51
N ALA A 148 8.13 -10.93 6.15
CA ALA A 148 9.26 -10.06 5.80
C ALA A 148 9.71 -10.30 4.35
N GLN A 149 9.84 -11.56 3.94
CA GLN A 149 10.24 -11.90 2.57
C GLN A 149 9.19 -11.47 1.53
N ILE A 150 7.90 -11.63 1.83
CA ILE A 150 6.80 -11.15 0.97
C ILE A 150 6.87 -9.64 0.81
N CYS A 151 7.14 -8.90 1.89
CA CYS A 151 7.23 -7.45 1.84
C CYS A 151 8.38 -6.98 0.93
N VAL A 152 9.55 -7.61 1.04
CA VAL A 152 10.69 -7.31 0.18
C VAL A 152 10.37 -7.66 -1.28
N ALA A 153 9.82 -8.85 -1.52
CA ALA A 153 9.47 -9.28 -2.86
C ALA A 153 8.40 -8.37 -3.50
N ALA A 154 7.43 -7.86 -2.73
CA ALA A 154 6.40 -6.96 -3.25
C ALA A 154 7.00 -5.65 -3.82
N LEU A 155 8.05 -5.09 -3.21
CA LEU A 155 8.68 -3.84 -3.66
C LEU A 155 9.26 -3.94 -5.08
N GLU A 156 9.72 -5.12 -5.48
CA GLU A 156 10.38 -5.35 -6.77
C GLU A 156 9.39 -5.70 -7.89
N ARG A 157 8.11 -5.90 -7.57
CA ARG A 157 7.16 -6.53 -8.47
C ARG A 157 6.08 -5.55 -8.92
N PRO A 158 6.03 -5.18 -10.21
CA PRO A 158 5.03 -4.24 -10.71
C PRO A 158 3.58 -4.68 -10.47
N TYR A 159 3.28 -5.98 -10.62
CA TYR A 159 1.93 -6.52 -10.44
C TYR A 159 1.43 -6.44 -8.99
N ALA A 160 2.32 -6.23 -8.01
CA ALA A 160 1.94 -6.03 -6.60
C ALA A 160 1.45 -4.60 -6.32
N SER A 161 1.69 -3.66 -7.24
CA SER A 161 1.28 -2.26 -7.11
C SER A 161 -0.24 -2.13 -7.07
N GLY A 162 -0.74 -1.41 -6.06
CA GLY A 162 -2.16 -1.20 -5.81
C GLY A 162 -2.90 -2.42 -5.28
N LYS A 163 -2.21 -3.52 -4.94
CA LYS A 163 -2.85 -4.75 -4.46
C LYS A 163 -2.96 -4.77 -2.94
N THR A 164 -4.10 -5.25 -2.46
CA THR A 164 -4.33 -5.64 -1.06
C THR A 164 -4.62 -7.14 -1.06
N PHE A 165 -3.90 -7.92 -0.27
CA PHE A 165 -4.13 -9.36 -0.18
C PHE A 165 -3.87 -9.89 1.22
N GLU A 166 -4.58 -10.95 1.60
CA GLU A 166 -4.23 -11.76 2.75
C GLU A 166 -3.25 -12.87 2.39
N VAL A 167 -2.52 -13.32 3.40
CA VAL A 167 -1.62 -14.47 3.27
C VAL A 167 -1.66 -15.36 4.50
N LYS A 168 -1.59 -16.67 4.27
CA LYS A 168 -1.40 -17.70 5.30
C LYS A 168 -0.51 -18.84 4.79
N SER A 169 0.04 -19.60 5.73
CA SER A 169 0.63 -20.92 5.47
C SER A 169 -0.46 -21.95 5.15
N VAL A 170 -0.12 -22.94 4.32
CA VAL A 170 -0.93 -24.16 4.11
C VAL A 170 -1.04 -24.99 5.40
N VAL A 171 -0.09 -24.84 6.32
CA VAL A 171 -0.02 -25.62 7.56
C VAL A 171 -1.15 -25.18 8.49
N PRO A 172 -1.97 -26.12 9.00
CA PRO A 172 -3.03 -25.82 9.95
C PRO A 172 -2.49 -25.13 11.20
N PHE A 173 -3.30 -24.24 11.79
CA PHE A 173 -2.92 -23.52 13.02
C PHE A 173 -2.52 -24.47 14.17
N SER A 174 -3.10 -25.66 14.22
CA SER A 174 -2.88 -26.68 15.25
C SER A 174 -1.55 -27.43 15.15
N GLU A 175 -0.84 -27.37 14.02
CA GLU A 175 0.33 -28.21 13.75
C GLU A 175 1.59 -27.35 13.61
N PRO A 176 2.68 -27.60 14.35
CA PRO A 176 3.90 -26.83 14.20
C PRO A 176 4.54 -27.05 12.83
N PHE A 177 5.04 -25.98 12.21
CA PHE A 177 5.84 -26.11 10.99
C PHE A 177 7.33 -26.29 11.34
N THR A 178 7.97 -27.27 10.70
CA THR A 178 9.41 -27.54 10.84
C THR A 178 10.03 -27.73 9.46
N VAL A 179 11.20 -27.14 9.24
CA VAL A 179 11.97 -27.33 8.01
C VAL A 179 12.73 -28.64 8.09
N ASP A 180 12.56 -29.52 7.10
CA ASP A 180 13.41 -30.70 6.95
C ASP A 180 14.84 -30.26 6.57
N PRO A 181 15.87 -30.54 7.39
CA PRO A 181 17.25 -30.19 7.09
C PRO A 181 17.81 -30.88 5.84
N GLN A 182 17.22 -32.01 5.42
CA GLN A 182 17.72 -32.84 4.33
C GLN A 182 17.06 -32.52 2.98
N ASN A 183 15.87 -31.92 2.99
CA ASN A 183 15.16 -31.48 1.79
C ASN A 183 14.57 -30.06 1.99
N PRO A 184 15.42 -29.02 1.96
CA PRO A 184 14.96 -27.66 2.16
C PRO A 184 14.01 -27.25 1.02
N THR A 185 12.78 -26.84 1.36
CA THR A 185 11.84 -26.29 0.37
C THR A 185 12.52 -25.13 -0.38
N PRO A 186 12.54 -25.16 -1.72
CA PRO A 186 13.16 -24.10 -2.50
C PRO A 186 12.39 -22.78 -2.35
N ILE A 187 13.13 -21.67 -2.35
CA ILE A 187 12.57 -20.31 -2.22
C ILE A 187 11.99 -19.91 -3.58
N TYR A 188 10.78 -20.33 -3.90
CA TYR A 188 10.06 -19.89 -5.11
C TYR A 188 8.92 -18.95 -4.74
N PHE A 189 9.12 -17.66 -4.94
CA PHE A 189 8.05 -16.67 -4.87
C PHE A 189 7.27 -16.64 -6.21
N HIS A 190 6.33 -17.56 -6.38
CA HIS A 190 5.33 -17.44 -7.44
C HIS A 190 4.11 -16.68 -6.92
N PHE A 191 4.18 -15.34 -6.97
CA PHE A 191 3.01 -14.50 -6.79
C PHE A 191 2.08 -14.66 -8.01
N HIS A 192 1.08 -15.53 -7.89
CA HIS A 192 -0.07 -15.51 -8.79
C HIS A 192 -1.25 -14.93 -8.01
N LEU A 193 -1.24 -13.62 -7.81
CA LEU A 193 -2.44 -12.90 -7.42
C LEU A 193 -3.33 -12.87 -8.68
N ARG A 194 -4.41 -13.67 -8.69
CA ARG A 194 -5.44 -13.57 -9.72
C ARG A 194 -6.12 -12.19 -9.67
#